data_AF-A0A3M8C0D8-F1
#
_entry.id   AF-A0A3M8C0D8-F1
#
_cell.length_a   1.000
_cell.length_b   1.000
_cell.length_c   1.000
_cell.angle_alpha   90.00
_cell.angle_beta   90.00
_cell.angle_gamma   90.00
#
_symmetry.space_group_name_H-M   'P 1'
#
loop_
_entity.id
_entity.type
_entity.pdbx_description
1 polymer ?
#
loop_
_entity_poly.entity_id
_entity_poly.type
_entity_poly.pdbx_seq_one_letter_code
_entity_poly.pdbx_strand_id
1 'polypeptide(L)'
;MRKLHAAYIGAFFFFYALTFLPNFNVFNEAAFIGFFPQPLVWVLVLNAINTVIIFLVYKRFFKPFAERTEQEFAAWEKGEENK
;
A
#
# COMPACT_ATOMS: atom_id res chain seq x y z
N MET A 1 7.18 14.48 7.18
CA MET A 1 6.58 13.80 6.00
C MET A 1 7.38 12.55 5.57
N ARG A 2 8.69 12.65 5.28
CA ARG A 2 9.49 11.54 4.73
C ARG A 2 9.59 10.28 5.62
N LYS A 3 9.78 10.44 6.94
CA LYS A 3 9.87 9.31 7.89
C LYS A 3 8.56 8.52 8.00
N LEU A 4 7.42 9.22 8.00
CA LEU A 4 6.10 8.58 8.04
C LEU A 4 5.79 7.86 6.72
N HIS A 5 6.13 8.45 5.58
CA HIS A 5 5.99 7.80 4.27
C HIS A 5 6.78 6.49 4.21
N ALA A 6 8.05 6.53 4.63
CA ALA A 6 8.90 5.36 4.70
C ALA A 6 8.34 4.29 5.65
N ALA A 7 7.74 4.70 6.78
CA ALA A 7 7.09 3.76 7.69
C ALA A 7 5.87 3.07 7.05
N TYR A 8 5.00 3.81 6.35
CA TYR A 8 3.84 3.21 5.67
C TYR A 8 4.24 2.28 4.52
N ILE A 9 5.23 2.68 3.71
CA ILE A 9 5.75 1.83 2.63
C ILE A 9 6.45 0.59 3.21
N GLY A 10 7.25 0.75 4.26
CA GLY A 10 7.89 -0.35 4.96
C GLY A 10 6.87 -1.33 5.55
N ALA A 11 5.80 -0.81 6.17
CA ALA A 11 4.70 -1.62 6.66
C ALA A 11 4.01 -2.38 5.52
N PHE A 12 3.73 -1.72 4.40
CA PHE A 12 3.15 -2.37 3.22
C PHE A 12 4.00 -3.57 2.75
N PHE A 13 5.30 -3.36 2.52
CA PHE A 13 6.17 -4.44 2.06
C PHE A 13 6.35 -5.55 3.11
N PHE A 14 6.35 -5.20 4.39
CA PHE A 14 6.37 -6.16 5.47
C PHE A 14 5.12 -7.06 5.44
N PHE A 15 3.92 -6.48 5.42
CA PHE A 15 2.66 -7.25 5.35
C PHE A 15 2.53 -8.02 4.04
N TYR A 16 3.00 -7.45 2.93
CA TYR A 16 3.09 -8.16 1.65
C TYR A 16 3.98 -9.39 1.75
N ALA A 17 5.17 -9.29 2.36
CA ALA A 17 6.05 -10.44 2.57
C ALA A 17 5.39 -11.52 3.44
N LEU A 18 4.60 -11.14 4.46
CA LEU A 18 3.86 -12.08 5.30
C LEU A 18 2.82 -12.90 4.52
N THR A 19 2.33 -12.41 3.36
CA THR A 19 1.37 -13.18 2.54
C THR A 19 1.95 -14.49 2.02
N PHE A 20 3.28 -14.59 1.93
CA PHE A 20 3.98 -15.77 1.43
C PHE A 20 4.28 -16.82 2.51
N LEU A 21 4.00 -16.54 3.79
CA LEU A 21 4.27 -17.48 4.89
C LEU A 21 3.69 -18.89 4.67
N PRO A 22 2.47 -19.07 4.10
CA PRO A 22 1.96 -20.40 3.79
C PRO A 22 2.86 -21.23 2.87
N ASN A 23 3.61 -20.59 1.97
CA ASN A 23 4.55 -21.28 1.07
C ASN A 23 5.75 -21.88 1.81
N PHE A 24 6.04 -21.39 3.02
CA PHE A 24 7.07 -21.91 3.91
C PHE A 24 6.48 -22.84 4.99
N ASN A 25 5.26 -23.34 4.75
CA ASN A 25 4.51 -24.21 5.65
C ASN A 25 4.10 -23.54 6.98
N VAL A 26 4.14 -22.20 7.06
CA VAL A 26 3.71 -21.40 8.21
C VAL A 26 2.29 -20.89 7.95
N PHE A 27 1.34 -21.15 8.84
CA PHE A 27 -0.10 -20.97 8.58
C PHE A 27 -0.64 -21.82 7.41
N ASN A 28 -0.01 -22.96 7.12
CA ASN A 28 -0.39 -23.89 6.05
C ASN A 28 -1.16 -25.14 6.55
N GLU A 29 -1.87 -25.02 7.66
CA GLU A 29 -2.59 -26.16 8.22
C GLU A 29 -3.83 -26.48 7.39
N ALA A 30 -4.18 -27.77 7.31
CA ALA A 30 -5.43 -28.25 6.72
C ALA A 30 -6.65 -27.97 7.63
N ALA A 31 -6.64 -26.81 8.29
CA ALA A 31 -7.72 -26.32 9.11
C ALA A 31 -8.59 -25.35 8.30
N PHE A 32 -9.88 -25.32 8.62
CA PHE A 32 -10.83 -24.37 8.06
C PHE A 32 -11.16 -23.32 9.12
N ILE A 33 -11.15 -22.06 8.70
CA ILE A 33 -11.65 -20.94 9.50
C ILE A 33 -12.95 -20.49 8.83
N GLY A 34 -14.08 -20.89 9.42
CA GLY A 34 -15.39 -20.74 8.79
C GLY A 34 -15.49 -21.59 7.52
N PHE A 35 -15.73 -20.96 6.36
CA PHE A 35 -15.85 -21.64 5.06
C PHE A 35 -14.51 -21.72 4.30
N PHE A 36 -13.48 -21.00 4.73
CA PHE A 36 -12.24 -20.86 3.98
C PHE A 36 -11.10 -21.68 4.62
N PRO A 37 -10.22 -22.29 3.80
CA PRO A 37 -8.98 -22.86 4.31
C PRO A 37 -8.15 -21.79 5.04
N GLN A 38 -7.50 -22.17 6.14
CA GLN A 38 -6.63 -21.27 6.92
C GLN A 38 -5.61 -20.49 6.08
N PRO A 39 -4.90 -21.10 5.10
CA PRO A 39 -3.95 -20.36 4.26
C PRO A 39 -4.63 -19.23 3.48
N LEU A 40 -5.84 -19.49 2.98
CA LEU A 40 -6.61 -18.51 2.21
C LEU A 40 -7.07 -17.37 3.10
N VAL A 41 -7.55 -17.65 4.31
CA VAL A 41 -7.94 -16.61 5.28
C VAL A 41 -6.76 -15.72 5.62
N TRP A 42 -5.58 -16.30 5.87
CA TRP A 42 -4.36 -15.55 6.14
C TRP A 42 -4.03 -14.57 5.00
N VAL A 43 -3.99 -15.07 3.76
CA VAL A 43 -3.70 -14.25 2.58
C VAL A 43 -4.73 -13.14 2.39
N LEU A 44 -6.02 -13.43 2.57
CA LEU A 44 -7.09 -12.44 2.43
C LEU A 44 -7.01 -11.33 3.47
N VAL A 45 -6.79 -11.68 4.73
CA VAL A 45 -6.66 -10.69 5.83
C VAL A 45 -5.47 -9.76 5.57
N LEU A 46 -4.32 -10.31 5.18
CA LEU A 46 -3.15 -9.49 4.87
C LEU A 46 -3.34 -8.60 3.64
N ASN A 47 -4.04 -9.07 2.60
CA ASN A 47 -4.36 -8.24 1.43
C ASN A 47 -5.36 -7.12 1.77
N ALA A 48 -6.32 -7.37 2.67
CA ALA A 48 -7.21 -6.34 3.18
C ALA A 48 -6.42 -5.25 3.95
N ILE A 49 -5.49 -5.65 4.83
CA ILE A 49 -4.61 -4.72 5.54
C ILE A 49 -3.76 -3.90 4.55
N ASN A 50 -3.14 -4.56 3.57
CA ASN A 50 -2.33 -3.89 2.55
C ASN A 50 -3.13 -2.88 1.72
N THR A 51 -4.38 -3.21 1.38
CA THR A 51 -5.29 -2.29 0.69
C THR A 51 -5.54 -1.03 1.50
N VAL A 52 -5.79 -1.17 2.81
CA VAL A 52 -5.98 -0.02 3.71
C VAL A 52 -4.71 0.84 3.78
N ILE A 53 -3.53 0.22 3.87
CA ILE A 53 -2.25 0.94 3.90
C ILE A 53 -2.05 1.74 2.62
N ILE A 54 -2.27 1.14 1.44
CA ILE A 54 -2.18 1.86 0.16
C ILE A 54 -3.15 3.03 0.12
N PHE A 55 -4.38 2.87 0.59
CA PHE A 55 -5.36 3.95 0.58
C PHE A 55 -4.92 5.14 1.44
N LEU A 56 -4.34 4.85 2.62
CA LEU A 56 -3.76 5.87 3.50
C LEU A 56 -2.55 6.55 2.85
N VAL A 57 -1.66 5.77 2.22
CA VAL A 57 -0.50 6.31 1.50
C VAL A 57 -0.94 7.21 0.36
N TYR A 58 -1.94 6.79 -0.42
CA TYR A 58 -2.47 7.56 -1.53
C TYR A 58 -3.04 8.89 -1.05
N LYS A 59 -3.97 8.85 -0.10
CA LYS A 59 -4.63 10.06 0.42
C LYS A 59 -3.65 11.04 1.05
N ARG A 60 -2.61 10.54 1.73
CA ARG A 60 -1.69 11.37 2.50
C ARG A 60 -0.50 11.89 1.71
N PHE A 61 -0.02 11.14 0.71
CA PHE A 61 1.21 11.46 -0.01
C PHE A 61 0.99 11.66 -1.51
N PHE A 62 0.29 10.74 -2.18
CA PHE A 62 0.11 10.83 -3.64
C PHE A 62 -0.88 11.93 -4.03
N LYS A 63 -2.02 12.06 -3.35
CA LYS A 63 -2.99 13.12 -3.63
C LYS A 63 -2.38 14.53 -3.58
N PRO A 64 -1.72 14.96 -2.48
CA PRO A 64 -1.11 16.29 -2.46
C PRO A 64 0.08 16.41 -3.41
N PHE A 65 0.78 15.32 -3.72
CA PHE A 65 1.83 15.33 -4.73
C PHE A 65 1.25 15.59 -6.12
N ALA A 66 0.21 14.86 -6.51
CA ALA A 66 -0.47 15.00 -7.79
C ALA A 66 -1.03 16.41 -7.99
N GLU A 67 -1.70 16.97 -6.97
CA GLU A 67 -2.24 18.34 -7.02
C GLU A 67 -1.15 19.40 -7.26
N ARG A 68 0.02 19.27 -6.62
CA ARG A 68 1.14 20.19 -6.87
C ARG A 68 1.73 20.01 -8.27
N THR A 69 1.88 18.77 -8.71
CA THR A 69 2.42 18.45 -10.02
C THR A 69 1.50 19.00 -11.13
N GLU A 70 0.18 18.84 -11.00
CA GLU A 70 -0.80 19.43 -11.92
C GLU A 70 -0.70 20.96 -11.96
N GLN A 71 -0.50 21.62 -10.81
CA GLN A 71 -0.29 23.07 -10.75
C GLN A 71 1.01 23.51 -11.43
N GLU A 72 2.12 22.78 -11.22
CA GLU A 72 3.40 23.05 -11.89
C GLU A 72 3.26 22.90 -13.42
N PHE A 73 2.62 21.82 -13.90
CA PHE A 73 2.37 21.64 -15.33
C PHE A 73 1.47 22.74 -15.91
N ALA A 74 0.41 23.14 -15.21
CA ALA A 74 -0.46 24.22 -15.66
C ALA A 74 0.25 25.59 -15.69
N ALA A 75 1.21 25.84 -14.79
CA ALA A 75 2.03 27.06 -14.80
C ALA A 75 3.02 27.06 -15.98
N TRP A 76 3.63 25.91 -16.27
CA TRP A 76 4.48 25.73 -17.45
C TRP A 76 3.72 25.95 -18.76
N GLU A 77 2.51 25.39 -18.90
CA GLU A 77 1.67 25.58 -20.08
C GLU A 77 1.21 27.04 -20.28
N LYS A 78 1.06 27.79 -19.18
CA LYS A 78 0.71 29.22 -19.24
C LYS A 78 1.89 30.13 -19.60
N GLY A 79 3.07 29.57 -19.84
CA GLY A 79 4.26 30.34 -20.22
C GLY A 79 4.80 31.19 -19.06
N GLU A 80 4.49 30.84 -17.81
CA GLU A 80 5.20 31.35 -16.64
C GLU A 80 6.57 30.67 -16.52
N GLU A 81 7.39 30.78 -17.59
CA GLU A 81 8.83 30.68 -17.47
C GLU A 81 9.28 31.88 -16.62
N ASN A 82 9.38 31.68 -15.31
CA ASN A 82 10.13 32.61 -14.49
C ASN A 82 11.61 32.49 -14.87
N LYS A 83 12.11 33.60 -15.42
CA LYS A 83 13.48 34.09 -15.31
C LYS A 83 14.20 33.67 -14.03
#